data_AF-A0A6B2DIA7-F1
#
_entry.id   AF-A0A6B2DIA7-F1
#
_cell.length_a   1.000
_cell.length_b   1.000
_cell.length_c   1.000
_cell.angle_alpha   90.00
_cell.angle_beta   90.00
_cell.angle_gamma   90.00
#
_symmetry.space_group_name_H-M   'P 1'
#
loop_
_entity.id
_entity.type
_entity.pdbx_description
1 polymer ?
#
loop_
_entity_poly.entity_id
_entity_poly.type
_entity_poly.pdbx_seq_one_letter_code
_entity_poly.pdbx_strand_id
1 'polypeptide(L)'
;MTERVQVLVVGAGLGGLSASLFLAQAGVDVLTVERHAGTSVHSRAAGQNWRTMELFHWAGIDREVLAVSPRASQGLRITVATSLAGRVLHRLVEDGGEFDVSASTTLPAGMAGQDVVEPILLAHAEKAGARVRFRTELAELASDDDGVTATLRHRDSGEETVVRADYVVAADGGRSGIRTRLGIGTTGMDALSHCLGVVFDADLGDRVKPGVTDLFYLQHPEFTAGLVNTDTPNRYVFAPDYFPEKGESPADFTRERLVAMIRSATDLPDLEPEIVWTGSWEVAARLADRFRDGRVFLVGDAAKVTPPTGGMGGNTAVGDAADIAWKLAAVLRGEAGPALLDTYEAERRPIARMVIDTSLHNMKQRMHPGLDVSGITPAEDPLGILLGFRYRSTAVLSEEPDDGARVEDVHAPTGRPGFRAPGLESTLDLLGRSWVLLCAGDGTAWAPAAAAAGIDCHVVDDALFASRYGLSRGGASLVRPDGIVAWRAPEPVEDPEAELRRVLDAVLSR
;
A
#
# COMPACT_ATOMS: atom_id res chain seq x y z
N MET A 1 -30.01 -21.31 3.26
CA MET A 1 -30.14 -20.48 2.04
C MET A 1 -28.76 -19.94 1.75
N THR A 2 -28.19 -20.21 0.58
CA THR A 2 -26.84 -19.75 0.23
C THR A 2 -26.89 -18.27 -0.07
N GLU A 3 -26.12 -17.46 0.66
CA GLU A 3 -25.98 -16.03 0.37
C GLU A 3 -25.13 -15.85 -0.90
N ARG A 4 -25.51 -14.91 -1.77
CA ARG A 4 -24.77 -14.58 -2.99
C ARG A 4 -24.24 -13.16 -2.92
N VAL A 5 -23.00 -12.97 -3.34
CA VAL A 5 -22.30 -11.67 -3.44
C VAL A 5 -21.46 -11.64 -4.70
N GLN A 6 -21.04 -10.47 -5.17
CA GLN A 6 -20.11 -10.40 -6.29
C GLN A 6 -18.67 -10.66 -5.82
N VAL A 7 -18.25 -10.01 -4.74
CA VAL A 7 -16.90 -10.18 -4.20
C VAL A 7 -16.95 -10.50 -2.70
N LEU A 8 -16.28 -11.59 -2.31
CA LEU A 8 -15.99 -11.90 -0.92
C LEU A 8 -14.55 -11.45 -0.60
N VAL A 9 -14.40 -10.53 0.35
CA VAL A 9 -13.10 -10.12 0.90
C VAL A 9 -12.85 -10.88 2.21
N VAL A 10 -11.70 -11.54 2.33
CA VAL A 10 -11.35 -12.31 3.54
C VAL A 10 -10.18 -11.62 4.25
N GLY A 11 -10.46 -11.05 5.42
CA GLY A 11 -9.55 -10.23 6.22
C GLY A 11 -9.92 -8.74 6.16
N ALA A 12 -9.98 -8.08 7.32
CA ALA A 12 -10.32 -6.65 7.47
C ALA A 12 -9.13 -5.82 8.00
N GLY A 13 -7.91 -6.14 7.55
CA GLY A 13 -6.76 -5.23 7.69
C GLY A 13 -6.76 -4.15 6.61
N LEU A 14 -5.72 -3.30 6.57
CA LEU A 14 -5.58 -2.21 5.58
C LEU A 14 -5.89 -2.63 4.14
N GLY A 15 -5.31 -3.73 3.63
CA GLY A 15 -5.56 -4.20 2.26
C GLY A 15 -7.01 -4.64 2.04
N GLY A 16 -7.60 -5.37 2.98
CA GLY A 16 -8.97 -5.87 2.85
C GLY A 16 -10.02 -4.77 2.99
N LEU A 17 -9.87 -3.86 3.95
CA LEU A 17 -10.78 -2.72 4.11
C LEU A 17 -10.65 -1.72 2.97
N SER A 18 -9.44 -1.51 2.44
CA SER A 18 -9.25 -0.69 1.22
C SER A 18 -9.95 -1.34 0.01
N ALA A 19 -9.81 -2.65 -0.17
CA ALA A 19 -10.49 -3.37 -1.27
C ALA A 19 -12.01 -3.26 -1.11
N SER A 20 -12.50 -3.41 0.12
CA SER A 20 -13.93 -3.28 0.45
C SER A 20 -14.47 -1.91 0.09
N LEU A 21 -13.75 -0.85 0.46
CA LEU A 21 -14.10 0.54 0.16
C LEU A 21 -14.11 0.80 -1.36
N PHE A 22 -13.02 0.52 -2.06
CA PHE A 22 -12.89 0.81 -3.49
C PHE A 22 -13.90 0.02 -4.34
N LEU A 23 -14.13 -1.26 -4.01
CA LEU A 23 -15.13 -2.08 -4.69
C LEU A 23 -16.55 -1.56 -4.45
N ALA A 24 -16.90 -1.24 -3.21
CA ALA A 24 -18.23 -0.72 -2.88
C ALA A 24 -18.49 0.65 -3.54
N GLN A 25 -17.49 1.56 -3.56
CA GLN A 25 -17.59 2.82 -4.29
C GLN A 25 -17.75 2.63 -5.80
N ALA A 26 -17.22 1.54 -6.36
CA ALA A 26 -17.42 1.14 -7.74
C ALA A 26 -18.76 0.41 -8.00
N GLY A 27 -19.64 0.32 -6.99
CA GLY A 27 -20.98 -0.27 -7.09
C GLY A 27 -21.01 -1.80 -7.04
N VAL A 28 -19.95 -2.45 -6.57
CA VAL A 28 -19.87 -3.91 -6.44
C VAL A 28 -20.53 -4.36 -5.13
N ASP A 29 -21.30 -5.46 -5.14
CA ASP A 29 -21.81 -6.10 -3.92
C ASP A 29 -20.69 -6.86 -3.20
N VAL A 30 -20.25 -6.30 -2.06
CA VAL A 30 -19.11 -6.79 -1.29
C VAL A 30 -19.56 -7.31 0.08
N LEU A 31 -19.08 -8.51 0.41
CA LEU A 31 -19.06 -9.01 1.78
C LEU A 31 -17.63 -9.18 2.24
N THR A 32 -17.29 -8.61 3.39
CA THR A 32 -15.99 -8.72 4.03
C THR A 32 -16.13 -9.52 5.32
N VAL A 33 -15.24 -10.47 5.56
CA VAL A 33 -15.22 -11.30 6.78
C VAL A 33 -13.91 -11.16 7.51
N GLU A 34 -13.96 -11.07 8.84
CA GLU A 34 -12.81 -10.93 9.72
C GLU A 34 -12.96 -11.82 10.95
N ARG A 35 -11.92 -12.60 11.26
CA ARG A 35 -11.90 -13.54 12.39
C ARG A 35 -11.81 -12.82 13.74
N HIS A 36 -11.28 -11.61 13.79
CA HIS A 36 -11.19 -10.80 15.00
C HIS A 36 -12.52 -10.10 15.29
N ALA A 37 -12.72 -9.62 16.52
CA ALA A 37 -13.97 -9.01 16.95
C ALA A 37 -14.16 -7.54 16.48
N GLY A 38 -13.12 -6.95 15.90
CA GLY A 38 -13.06 -5.57 15.42
C GLY A 38 -11.75 -5.36 14.65
N THR A 39 -11.49 -4.11 14.27
CA THR A 39 -10.22 -3.67 13.67
C THR A 39 -9.06 -3.78 14.67
N SER A 40 -7.84 -3.60 14.16
CA SER A 40 -6.64 -3.52 15.00
C SER A 40 -6.78 -2.41 16.05
N VAL A 41 -6.42 -2.72 17.29
CA VAL A 41 -6.24 -1.73 18.36
C VAL A 41 -4.77 -1.30 18.51
N HIS A 42 -3.91 -1.79 17.61
CA HIS A 42 -2.47 -1.54 17.64
C HIS A 42 -2.01 -0.82 16.37
N SER A 43 -1.13 0.17 16.57
CA SER A 43 -0.67 1.07 15.51
C SER A 43 0.05 0.37 14.36
N ARG A 44 0.66 -0.80 14.59
CA ARG A 44 1.32 -1.66 13.58
C ARG A 44 2.05 -0.82 12.52
N ALA A 45 1.52 -0.74 11.29
CA ALA A 45 2.05 0.14 10.26
C ALA A 45 1.55 1.58 10.47
N ALA A 46 2.47 2.53 10.60
CA ALA A 46 2.19 3.96 10.53
C ALA A 46 2.81 4.56 9.26
N GLY A 47 2.25 5.67 8.79
CA GLY A 47 2.74 6.35 7.60
C GLY A 47 1.97 5.98 6.34
N GLN A 48 1.22 6.95 5.80
CA GLN A 48 0.62 6.87 4.48
C GLN A 48 1.50 7.68 3.53
N ASN A 49 2.16 7.01 2.59
CA ASN A 49 2.91 7.72 1.56
C ASN A 49 1.98 8.51 0.63
N TRP A 50 2.56 9.40 -0.16
CA TRP A 50 1.83 10.22 -1.13
C TRP A 50 0.91 9.43 -2.04
N ARG A 51 1.35 8.26 -2.51
CA ARG A 51 0.54 7.43 -3.40
C ARG A 51 -0.71 6.88 -2.70
N THR A 52 -0.59 6.48 -1.44
CA THR A 52 -1.73 6.05 -0.61
C THR A 52 -2.65 7.23 -0.34
N MET A 53 -2.10 8.43 -0.11
CA MET A 53 -2.88 9.64 0.09
C MET A 53 -3.65 10.06 -1.18
N GLU A 54 -3.13 9.85 -2.38
CA GLU A 54 -3.89 10.03 -3.63
C GLU A 54 -5.08 9.07 -3.72
N LEU A 55 -4.86 7.78 -3.44
CA LEU A 55 -5.93 6.78 -3.43
C LEU A 55 -7.00 7.11 -2.39
N PHE A 56 -6.59 7.59 -1.21
CA PHE A 56 -7.49 8.02 -0.15
C PHE A 56 -8.20 9.33 -0.49
N HIS A 57 -7.55 10.23 -1.21
CA HIS A 57 -8.15 11.47 -1.70
C HIS A 57 -9.28 11.16 -2.68
N TRP A 58 -9.03 10.29 -3.66
CA TRP A 58 -10.07 9.87 -4.62
C TRP A 58 -11.22 9.11 -3.95
N ALA A 59 -10.94 8.37 -2.88
CA ALA A 59 -11.96 7.74 -2.04
C ALA A 59 -12.65 8.69 -1.05
N GLY A 60 -12.17 9.93 -0.90
CA GLY A 60 -12.75 10.96 -0.04
C GLY A 60 -12.44 10.83 1.46
N ILE A 61 -11.34 10.18 1.83
CA ILE A 61 -10.96 9.92 3.24
C ILE A 61 -9.62 10.56 3.65
N ASP A 62 -8.88 11.12 2.71
CA ASP A 62 -7.57 11.77 2.93
C ASP A 62 -7.60 12.79 4.09
N ARG A 63 -8.61 13.67 4.12
CA ARG A 63 -8.74 14.71 5.16
C ARG A 63 -8.96 14.12 6.55
N GLU A 64 -9.75 13.06 6.66
CA GLU A 64 -9.99 12.38 7.93
C GLU A 64 -8.72 11.68 8.42
N VAL A 65 -7.98 11.03 7.51
CA VAL A 65 -6.68 10.40 7.80
C VAL A 65 -5.64 11.43 8.28
N LEU A 66 -5.58 12.60 7.64
CA LEU A 66 -4.69 13.68 8.07
C LEU A 66 -5.10 14.27 9.43
N ALA A 67 -6.41 14.40 9.68
CA ALA A 67 -6.92 14.98 10.92
C ALA A 67 -6.61 14.12 12.16
N VAL A 68 -6.57 12.79 12.02
CA VAL A 68 -6.23 11.87 13.13
C VAL A 68 -4.73 11.73 13.38
N SER A 69 -3.88 12.31 12.52
CA SER A 69 -2.42 12.35 12.71
C SER A 69 -1.84 13.73 12.42
N PRO A 70 -2.09 14.74 13.29
CA PRO A 70 -1.61 16.10 13.08
C PRO A 70 -0.08 16.22 13.04
N ARG A 71 0.68 15.23 13.56
CA ARG A 71 2.15 15.22 13.49
C ARG A 71 2.66 14.93 12.08
N ALA A 72 1.84 14.33 11.21
CA ALA A 72 2.20 14.03 9.83
C ALA A 72 2.64 15.27 9.03
N SER A 73 1.98 16.41 9.27
CA SER A 73 2.28 17.67 8.59
C SER A 73 3.48 18.42 9.17
N GLN A 74 4.17 17.86 10.17
CA GLN A 74 5.22 18.55 10.92
C GLN A 74 6.63 18.01 10.60
N GLY A 75 6.71 17.01 9.72
CA GLY A 75 7.98 16.48 9.19
C GLY A 75 8.38 15.13 9.77
N LEU A 76 9.34 14.50 9.09
CA LEU A 76 9.88 13.18 9.43
C LEU A 76 11.39 13.30 9.64
N ARG A 77 11.89 12.66 10.70
CA ARG A 77 13.32 12.48 10.96
C ARG A 77 13.61 11.00 11.10
N ILE A 78 14.67 10.55 10.44
CA ILE A 78 15.11 9.16 10.51
C ILE A 78 16.61 9.12 10.82
N THR A 79 16.93 8.58 11.99
CA THR A 79 18.31 8.49 12.50
C THR A 79 18.70 7.04 12.73
N VAL A 80 19.91 6.67 12.32
CA VAL A 80 20.58 5.43 12.75
C VAL A 80 21.63 5.82 13.79
N ALA A 81 21.50 5.31 15.01
CA ALA A 81 22.39 5.68 16.12
C ALA A 81 22.63 4.50 17.07
N THR A 82 23.58 4.64 18.00
CA THR A 82 23.80 3.63 19.04
C THR A 82 22.77 3.70 20.17
N SER A 83 22.24 4.89 20.45
CA SER A 83 21.22 5.23 21.44
C SER A 83 20.68 6.64 21.10
N LEU A 84 19.64 7.13 21.78
CA LEU A 84 19.02 8.43 21.44
C LEU A 84 19.96 9.62 21.67
N ALA A 85 20.87 9.55 22.63
CA ALA A 85 21.92 10.56 22.86
C ALA A 85 23.33 10.06 22.51
N GLY A 86 23.41 8.88 21.91
CA GLY A 86 24.67 8.24 21.54
C GLY A 86 25.25 8.74 20.21
N ARG A 87 26.14 7.93 19.64
CA ARG A 87 26.79 8.23 18.37
C ARG A 87 25.80 8.03 17.22
N VAL A 88 25.57 9.10 16.45
CA VAL A 88 24.86 9.02 15.16
C VAL A 88 25.76 8.32 14.14
N LEU A 89 25.26 7.23 13.57
CA LEU A 89 25.93 6.46 12.53
C LEU A 89 25.53 6.99 11.15
N HIS A 90 24.24 7.21 10.94
CA HIS A 90 23.68 7.78 9.72
C HIS A 90 22.49 8.67 10.04
N ARG A 91 22.33 9.75 9.28
CA ARG A 91 21.07 10.50 9.23
C ARG A 91 20.47 10.30 7.85
N LEU A 92 19.34 9.59 7.81
CA LEU A 92 18.70 9.20 6.55
C LEU A 92 17.70 10.25 6.09
N VAL A 93 17.05 10.92 7.05
CA VAL A 93 16.19 12.09 6.80
C VAL A 93 16.53 13.13 7.85
N GLU A 94 16.88 14.34 7.40
CA GLU A 94 17.26 15.47 8.26
C GLU A 94 16.06 16.10 8.98
N ASP A 95 16.37 16.95 9.96
CA ASP A 95 15.41 17.74 10.71
C ASP A 95 14.54 18.61 9.78
N GLY A 96 13.25 18.29 9.67
CA GLY A 96 12.33 19.00 8.76
C GLY A 96 12.58 18.69 7.29
N GLY A 97 13.22 17.54 6.99
CA GLY A 97 13.38 17.03 5.64
C GLY A 97 12.04 16.77 4.99
N GLU A 98 11.53 17.76 4.25
CA GLU A 98 10.45 17.57 3.31
C GLU A 98 11.03 16.89 2.07
N PHE A 99 10.44 15.75 1.69
CA PHE A 99 10.67 15.21 0.36
C PHE A 99 9.92 16.12 -0.61
N ASP A 100 10.65 16.87 -1.43
CA ASP A 100 10.02 17.69 -2.47
C ASP A 100 9.45 16.78 -3.57
N VAL A 101 8.18 16.45 -3.44
CA VAL A 101 7.43 15.67 -4.43
C VAL A 101 6.43 16.54 -5.19
N SER A 102 6.56 17.87 -5.13
CA SER A 102 5.63 18.82 -5.76
C SER A 102 5.56 18.68 -7.29
N ALA A 103 6.60 18.10 -7.90
CA ALA A 103 6.60 17.73 -9.31
C ALA A 103 5.68 16.53 -9.62
N SER A 104 5.40 15.69 -8.62
CA SER A 104 4.70 14.42 -8.74
C SER A 104 3.29 14.46 -8.17
N THR A 105 3.05 15.18 -7.08
CA THR A 105 1.75 15.28 -6.42
C THR A 105 1.65 16.55 -5.57
N THR A 106 0.43 17.04 -5.34
CA THR A 106 0.15 18.21 -4.48
C THR A 106 -0.31 17.81 -3.07
N LEU A 107 -0.59 16.53 -2.84
CA LEU A 107 -1.05 16.04 -1.55
C LEU A 107 0.10 15.85 -0.57
N PRO A 108 -0.12 16.07 0.73
CA PRO A 108 0.85 15.69 1.75
C PRO A 108 0.86 14.17 1.97
N ALA A 109 1.94 13.65 2.56
CA ALA A 109 1.93 12.32 3.17
C ALA A 109 1.19 12.34 4.53
N GLY A 110 0.65 11.19 4.94
CA GLY A 110 0.07 10.97 6.26
C GLY A 110 1.01 10.21 7.20
N MET A 111 0.73 10.25 8.51
CA MET A 111 1.47 9.50 9.53
C MET A 111 0.56 8.73 10.49
N ALA A 112 -0.70 8.54 10.09
CA ALA A 112 -1.68 7.88 10.94
C ALA A 112 -1.31 6.41 11.16
N GLY A 113 -1.52 5.95 12.39
CA GLY A 113 -1.38 4.54 12.76
C GLY A 113 -2.47 3.69 12.12
N GLN A 114 -2.18 2.41 11.92
CA GLN A 114 -3.15 1.45 11.37
C GLN A 114 -4.41 1.32 12.24
N ASP A 115 -4.27 1.49 13.56
CA ASP A 115 -5.37 1.46 14.53
C ASP A 115 -6.39 2.57 14.35
N VAL A 116 -5.99 3.70 13.77
CA VAL A 116 -6.89 4.83 13.50
C VAL A 116 -7.35 4.87 12.04
N VAL A 117 -6.56 4.37 11.10
CA VAL A 117 -6.93 4.32 9.67
C VAL A 117 -7.93 3.20 9.37
N GLU A 118 -7.78 2.01 9.97
CA GLU A 118 -8.71 0.89 9.73
C GLU A 118 -10.17 1.25 10.09
N PRO A 119 -10.49 1.89 11.23
CA PRO A 119 -11.85 2.36 11.51
C PRO A 119 -12.40 3.36 10.48
N ILE A 120 -11.57 4.26 9.94
CA ILE A 120 -11.99 5.21 8.89
C ILE A 120 -12.36 4.42 7.63
N LEU A 121 -11.49 3.51 7.18
CA LEU A 121 -11.76 2.67 6.01
C LEU A 121 -13.02 1.83 6.19
N LEU A 122 -13.23 1.24 7.36
CA LEU A 122 -14.43 0.47 7.70
C LEU A 122 -15.69 1.33 7.56
N ALA A 123 -15.72 2.48 8.22
CA ALA A 123 -16.89 3.36 8.21
C ALA A 123 -17.25 3.82 6.79
N HIS A 124 -16.25 4.16 5.98
CA HIS A 124 -16.46 4.57 4.59
C HIS A 124 -16.85 3.39 3.69
N ALA A 125 -16.31 2.19 3.92
CA ALA A 125 -16.70 1.00 3.17
C ALA A 125 -18.17 0.63 3.45
N GLU A 126 -18.60 0.65 4.70
CA GLU A 126 -19.99 0.41 5.09
C GLU A 126 -20.93 1.49 4.54
N LYS A 127 -20.52 2.76 4.60
CA LYS A 127 -21.25 3.88 3.99
C LYS A 127 -21.40 3.74 2.47
N ALA A 128 -20.40 3.17 1.80
CA ALA A 128 -20.44 2.86 0.37
C ALA A 128 -21.25 1.60 0.03
N GLY A 129 -21.68 0.82 1.03
CA GLY A 129 -22.55 -0.35 0.87
C GLY A 129 -21.88 -1.71 1.10
N ALA A 130 -20.60 -1.76 1.47
CA ALA A 130 -19.95 -3.01 1.85
C ALA A 130 -20.56 -3.56 3.15
N ARG A 131 -20.76 -4.88 3.22
CA ARG A 131 -21.13 -5.57 4.47
C ARG A 131 -19.89 -6.13 5.13
N VAL A 132 -19.67 -5.85 6.41
CA VAL A 132 -18.52 -6.41 7.16
C VAL A 132 -19.00 -7.31 8.30
N ARG A 133 -18.46 -8.52 8.39
CA ARG A 133 -18.75 -9.50 9.46
C ARG A 133 -17.49 -9.81 10.25
N PHE A 134 -17.43 -9.26 11.45
CA PHE A 134 -16.42 -9.65 12.45
C PHE A 134 -16.74 -11.03 13.06
N ARG A 135 -15.79 -11.57 13.82
CA ARG A 135 -15.83 -12.91 14.43
C ARG A 135 -16.18 -14.04 13.44
N THR A 136 -15.90 -13.84 12.17
CA THR A 136 -16.26 -14.75 11.08
C THR A 136 -15.00 -15.14 10.33
N GLU A 137 -14.65 -16.43 10.36
CA GLU A 137 -13.47 -16.95 9.68
C GLU A 137 -13.84 -17.80 8.46
N LEU A 138 -13.00 -17.79 7.43
CA LEU A 138 -13.15 -18.67 6.28
C LEU A 138 -12.65 -20.08 6.64
N ALA A 139 -13.57 -21.02 6.79
CA ALA A 139 -13.26 -22.41 7.09
C ALA A 139 -12.85 -23.18 5.83
N GLU A 140 -13.62 -23.07 4.75
CA GLU A 140 -13.41 -23.82 3.50
C GLU A 140 -13.57 -22.90 2.29
N LEU A 141 -12.88 -23.25 1.20
CA LEU A 141 -12.93 -22.51 -0.05
C LEU A 141 -12.83 -23.50 -1.22
N ALA A 142 -13.76 -23.41 -2.16
CA ALA A 142 -13.75 -24.21 -3.38
C ALA A 142 -14.16 -23.32 -4.57
N SER A 143 -13.39 -23.37 -5.64
CA SER A 143 -13.66 -22.62 -6.87
C SER A 143 -14.15 -23.56 -7.97
N ASP A 144 -14.99 -23.05 -8.84
CA ASP A 144 -15.41 -23.68 -10.10
C ASP A 144 -15.42 -22.61 -11.22
N ASP A 145 -15.89 -23.00 -12.41
CA ASP A 145 -15.87 -22.13 -13.59
C ASP A 145 -16.74 -20.87 -13.41
N ASP A 146 -17.78 -20.94 -12.58
CA ASP A 146 -18.80 -19.90 -12.41
C ASP A 146 -18.62 -19.06 -11.14
N GLY A 147 -17.64 -19.35 -10.28
CA GLY A 147 -17.48 -18.63 -9.01
C GLY A 147 -16.70 -19.38 -7.94
N VAL A 148 -16.81 -18.89 -6.72
CA VAL A 148 -16.15 -19.44 -5.53
C VAL A 148 -17.18 -19.64 -4.42
N THR A 149 -17.22 -20.85 -3.86
CA THR A 149 -18.04 -21.21 -2.72
C THR A 149 -17.17 -21.20 -1.46
N ALA A 150 -17.58 -20.40 -0.47
CA ALA A 150 -16.89 -20.21 0.79
C ALA A 150 -17.78 -20.68 1.95
N THR A 151 -17.22 -21.51 2.82
CA THR A 151 -17.84 -21.85 4.12
C THR A 151 -17.27 -20.91 5.16
N LEU A 152 -18.14 -20.09 5.75
CA LEU A 152 -17.82 -19.12 6.79
C LEU A 152 -18.24 -19.67 8.14
N ARG A 153 -17.39 -19.54 9.15
CA ARG A 153 -17.64 -20.01 10.51
C ARG A 153 -17.62 -18.85 11.49
N HIS A 154 -18.71 -18.69 12.24
CA HIS A 154 -18.73 -17.74 13.35
C HIS A 154 -17.96 -18.32 14.53
N ARG A 155 -16.99 -17.58 15.07
CA ARG A 155 -16.01 -18.10 16.04
C ARG A 155 -16.56 -18.38 17.43
N ASP A 156 -17.64 -17.71 17.84
CA ASP A 156 -18.23 -17.94 19.17
C ASP A 156 -19.25 -19.08 19.16
N SER A 157 -20.20 -19.07 18.22
CA SER A 157 -21.26 -20.08 18.11
C SER A 157 -20.81 -21.35 17.39
N GLY A 158 -19.76 -21.28 16.57
CA GLY A 158 -19.37 -22.36 15.65
C GLY A 158 -20.32 -22.53 14.47
N GLU A 159 -21.31 -21.64 14.33
CA GLU A 159 -22.28 -21.71 13.23
C GLU A 159 -21.60 -21.52 11.88
N GLU A 160 -21.94 -22.38 10.93
CA GLU A 160 -21.43 -22.31 9.57
C GLU A 160 -22.48 -21.79 8.61
N THR A 161 -22.07 -20.86 7.75
CA THR A 161 -22.88 -20.31 6.65
C THR A 161 -22.12 -20.47 5.34
N VAL A 162 -22.85 -20.60 4.24
CA VAL A 162 -22.25 -20.76 2.91
C VAL A 162 -22.54 -19.53 2.07
N VAL A 163 -21.48 -18.96 1.52
CA VAL A 163 -21.51 -17.82 0.60
C VAL A 163 -21.02 -18.26 -0.77
N ARG A 164 -21.74 -17.84 -1.81
CA ARG A 164 -21.31 -17.95 -3.20
C ARG A 164 -20.90 -16.57 -3.72
N ALA A 165 -19.65 -16.44 -4.13
CA ALA A 165 -19.08 -15.21 -4.69
C ALA A 165 -18.65 -15.40 -6.14
N ASP A 166 -18.66 -14.35 -6.96
CA ASP A 166 -18.08 -14.40 -8.31
C ASP A 166 -16.54 -14.39 -8.25
N TYR A 167 -15.99 -13.65 -7.27
CA TYR A 167 -14.57 -13.54 -6.99
C TYR A 167 -14.26 -13.47 -5.49
N VAL A 168 -13.02 -13.80 -5.12
CA VAL A 168 -12.51 -13.68 -3.75
C VAL A 168 -11.25 -12.82 -3.73
N VAL A 169 -11.20 -11.86 -2.81
CA VAL A 169 -9.99 -11.12 -2.45
C VAL A 169 -9.48 -11.65 -1.12
N ALA A 170 -8.37 -12.38 -1.16
CA ALA A 170 -7.69 -12.93 0.00
C ALA A 170 -6.73 -11.88 0.60
N ALA A 171 -7.17 -11.26 1.69
CA ALA A 171 -6.42 -10.29 2.48
C ALA A 171 -6.16 -10.82 3.91
N ASP A 172 -5.98 -12.14 4.06
CA ASP A 172 -5.98 -12.87 5.33
C ASP A 172 -4.61 -12.90 6.05
N GLY A 173 -3.66 -12.08 5.58
CA GLY A 173 -2.39 -11.77 6.24
C GLY A 173 -1.21 -12.66 5.85
N GLY A 174 -0.05 -12.44 6.49
CA GLY A 174 1.22 -13.09 6.12
C GLY A 174 1.21 -14.61 6.19
N ARG A 175 0.41 -15.17 7.09
CA ARG A 175 0.16 -16.61 7.25
C ARG A 175 -1.10 -17.07 6.51
N SER A 176 -1.35 -16.50 5.33
CA SER A 176 -2.56 -16.74 4.53
C SER A 176 -2.88 -18.23 4.41
N GLY A 177 -4.02 -18.61 5.00
CA GLY A 177 -4.56 -19.95 4.88
C GLY A 177 -5.09 -20.19 3.48
N ILE A 178 -5.63 -19.15 2.83
CA ILE A 178 -6.12 -19.22 1.45
C ILE A 178 -4.98 -19.52 0.49
N ARG A 179 -3.88 -18.75 0.55
CA ARG A 179 -2.69 -18.97 -0.28
C ARG A 179 -2.18 -20.42 -0.17
N THR A 180 -2.12 -20.92 1.07
CA THR A 180 -1.69 -22.29 1.36
C THR A 180 -2.63 -23.33 0.75
N ARG A 181 -3.95 -23.16 0.88
CA ARG A 181 -4.96 -24.08 0.29
C ARG A 181 -4.90 -24.12 -1.23
N LEU A 182 -4.60 -22.99 -1.87
CA LEU A 182 -4.42 -22.89 -3.33
C LEU A 182 -3.08 -23.47 -3.81
N GLY A 183 -2.23 -23.97 -2.90
CA GLY A 183 -0.91 -24.50 -3.25
C GLY A 183 0.04 -23.43 -3.81
N ILE A 184 -0.17 -22.16 -3.46
CA ILE A 184 0.69 -21.07 -3.89
C ILE A 184 1.86 -20.94 -2.91
N GLY A 185 3.07 -21.21 -3.40
CA GLY A 185 4.31 -21.05 -2.63
C GLY A 185 4.69 -19.59 -2.41
N THR A 186 5.76 -19.40 -1.65
CA THR A 186 6.41 -18.09 -1.50
C THR A 186 7.92 -18.22 -1.67
N THR A 187 8.52 -17.23 -2.33
CA THR A 187 9.97 -17.09 -2.46
C THR A 187 10.45 -15.93 -1.57
N GLY A 188 11.60 -16.08 -0.91
CA GLY A 188 12.23 -15.01 -0.13
C GLY A 188 13.04 -15.50 1.06
N MET A 189 13.13 -14.69 2.12
CA MET A 189 13.90 -14.95 3.33
C MET A 189 12.96 -15.05 4.54
N ASP A 190 13.02 -16.18 5.23
CA ASP A 190 12.31 -16.44 6.48
C ASP A 190 13.14 -16.01 7.69
N ALA A 191 12.46 -15.75 8.81
CA ALA A 191 13.08 -15.54 10.13
C ALA A 191 14.29 -14.58 10.11
N LEU A 192 14.15 -13.44 9.43
CA LEU A 192 15.21 -12.42 9.32
C LEU A 192 15.58 -11.84 10.70
N SER A 193 14.56 -11.61 11.51
CA SER A 193 14.66 -11.33 12.94
C SER A 193 13.32 -11.66 13.60
N HIS A 194 13.30 -11.70 14.92
CA HIS A 194 12.06 -11.63 15.68
C HIS A 194 12.06 -10.34 16.48
N CYS A 195 10.94 -9.63 16.51
CA CYS A 195 10.83 -8.38 17.24
C CYS A 195 9.79 -8.50 18.35
N LEU A 196 10.03 -7.78 19.44
CA LEU A 196 9.05 -7.55 20.49
C LEU A 196 8.67 -6.08 20.47
N GLY A 197 7.46 -5.75 20.05
CA GLY A 197 6.94 -4.38 20.15
C GLY A 197 6.52 -4.09 21.58
N VAL A 198 6.91 -2.92 22.06
CA VAL A 198 6.65 -2.40 23.39
C VAL A 198 6.08 -1.00 23.22
N VAL A 199 4.82 -0.81 23.62
CA VAL A 199 4.24 0.53 23.75
C VAL A 199 4.47 0.97 25.18
N PHE A 200 5.08 2.15 25.36
CA PHE A 200 5.34 2.69 26.69
C PHE A 200 5.10 4.20 26.76
N ASP A 201 4.73 4.66 27.95
CA ASP A 201 4.56 6.06 28.28
C ASP A 201 5.71 6.54 29.16
N ALA A 202 6.35 7.65 28.79
CA ALA A 202 7.45 8.26 29.55
C ALA A 202 7.71 9.71 29.12
N ASP A 203 8.26 10.54 30.00
CA ASP A 203 8.84 11.82 29.59
C ASP A 203 10.28 11.59 29.11
N LEU A 204 10.51 11.71 27.81
CA LEU A 204 11.85 11.57 27.21
C LEU A 204 12.57 12.92 27.05
N GLY A 205 11.98 14.03 27.51
CA GLY A 205 12.58 15.36 27.43
C GLY A 205 13.01 15.72 26.02
N ASP A 206 14.30 16.07 25.86
CA ASP A 206 14.91 16.48 24.60
C ASP A 206 15.49 15.31 23.77
N ARG A 207 15.33 14.05 24.23
CA ARG A 207 15.83 12.86 23.53
C ARG A 207 15.11 12.61 22.21
N VAL A 208 13.86 13.06 22.11
CA VAL A 208 13.04 12.99 20.92
C VAL A 208 12.66 14.38 20.50
N LYS A 209 12.64 14.65 19.20
CA LYS A 209 12.27 15.97 18.70
C LYS A 209 10.75 16.16 18.84
N PRO A 210 10.29 17.20 19.57
CA PRO A 210 8.87 17.51 19.65
C PRO A 210 8.36 17.97 18.29
N GLY A 211 7.10 17.66 18.01
CA GLY A 211 6.43 18.13 16.79
C GLY A 211 7.04 17.64 15.47
N VAL A 212 7.73 16.50 15.44
CA VAL A 212 8.04 15.76 14.21
C VAL A 212 7.78 14.27 14.47
N THR A 213 7.68 13.46 13.41
CA THR A 213 7.82 12.00 13.54
C THR A 213 9.31 11.68 13.61
N ASP A 214 9.75 11.06 14.70
CA ASP A 214 11.16 10.87 15.03
C ASP A 214 11.46 9.39 15.21
N LEU A 215 11.99 8.78 14.15
CA LEU A 215 12.29 7.35 14.09
C LEU A 215 13.80 7.12 14.26
N PHE A 216 14.14 6.32 15.26
CA PHE A 216 15.47 5.81 15.49
C PHE A 216 15.55 4.33 15.13
N TYR A 217 16.56 4.00 14.32
CA TYR A 217 17.07 2.64 14.20
C TYR A 217 18.32 2.54 15.11
N LEU A 218 18.21 1.74 16.16
CA LEU A 218 19.22 1.62 17.20
C LEU A 218 20.12 0.42 16.91
N GLN A 219 21.40 0.70 16.64
CA GLN A 219 22.49 -0.27 16.60
C GLN A 219 23.25 -0.17 17.93
N HIS A 220 22.58 -0.57 19.01
CA HIS A 220 23.12 -0.52 20.36
C HIS A 220 24.13 -1.68 20.57
N PRO A 221 25.17 -1.52 21.41
CA PRO A 221 26.13 -2.61 21.67
C PRO A 221 25.52 -3.92 22.20
N GLU A 222 24.38 -3.81 22.88
CA GLU A 222 23.71 -4.96 23.53
C GLU A 222 22.46 -5.45 22.77
N PHE A 223 21.87 -4.65 21.89
CA PHE A 223 20.63 -5.00 21.19
C PHE A 223 20.45 -4.20 19.90
N THR A 224 19.56 -4.66 19.04
CA THR A 224 19.07 -3.92 17.87
C THR A 224 17.61 -3.59 18.09
N ALA A 225 17.18 -2.36 17.80
CA ALA A 225 15.79 -1.95 18.05
C ALA A 225 15.34 -0.78 17.17
N GLY A 226 14.04 -0.70 16.90
CA GLY A 226 13.40 0.54 16.48
C GLY A 226 12.87 1.33 17.68
N LEU A 227 12.93 2.66 17.65
CA LEU A 227 12.19 3.53 18.57
C LEU A 227 11.53 4.67 17.80
N VAL A 228 10.23 4.88 18.02
CA VAL A 228 9.48 5.97 17.37
C VAL A 228 8.44 6.57 18.32
N ASN A 229 8.19 7.87 18.18
CA ASN A 229 7.09 8.55 18.87
C ASN A 229 5.75 8.32 18.18
N THR A 230 4.66 8.48 18.93
CA THR A 230 3.28 8.34 18.43
C THR A 230 2.54 9.67 18.42
N ASP A 231 1.32 9.72 17.89
CA ASP A 231 0.45 10.91 18.00
C ASP A 231 -0.03 11.17 19.44
N THR A 232 0.05 10.18 20.34
CA THR A 232 -0.20 10.37 21.76
C THR A 232 1.04 11.00 22.42
N PRO A 233 0.92 12.17 23.08
CA PRO A 233 2.04 12.78 23.80
C PRO A 233 2.67 11.81 24.79
N ASN A 234 4.01 11.80 24.85
CA ASN A 234 4.79 10.94 25.76
C ASN A 234 4.60 9.43 25.57
N ARG A 235 3.95 8.99 24.50
CA ARG A 235 3.82 7.58 24.13
C ARG A 235 4.74 7.23 22.97
N TYR A 236 5.44 6.11 23.10
CA TYR A 236 6.43 5.63 22.15
C TYR A 236 6.25 4.14 21.87
N VAL A 237 6.77 3.72 20.73
CA VAL A 237 6.96 2.32 20.38
C VAL A 237 8.44 2.02 20.39
N PHE A 238 8.86 1.05 21.21
CA PHE A 238 10.19 0.45 21.21
C PHE A 238 10.07 -0.99 20.71
N ALA A 239 10.85 -1.36 19.71
CA ALA A 239 10.77 -2.66 19.04
C ALA A 239 12.14 -3.34 18.99
N PRO A 240 12.64 -3.87 20.13
CA PRO A 240 13.87 -4.65 20.16
C PRO A 240 13.73 -6.00 19.44
N ASP A 241 14.81 -6.41 18.80
CA ASP A 241 14.97 -7.77 18.31
C ASP A 241 15.21 -8.75 19.45
N TYR A 242 14.80 -10.00 19.24
CA TYR A 242 15.16 -11.16 20.03
C TYR A 242 15.48 -12.35 19.12
N PHE A 243 16.22 -13.31 19.66
CA PHE A 243 16.88 -14.36 18.90
C PHE A 243 16.54 -15.76 19.43
N PRO A 244 15.47 -16.42 18.91
CA PRO A 244 15.09 -17.77 19.30
C PRO A 244 16.20 -18.81 19.15
N GLU A 245 17.09 -18.65 18.17
CA GLU A 245 18.25 -19.51 17.95
C GLU A 245 19.29 -19.42 19.08
N LYS A 246 19.24 -18.35 19.89
CA LYS A 246 20.02 -18.20 21.13
C LYS A 246 19.23 -18.63 22.37
N GLY A 247 18.04 -19.19 22.18
CA GLY A 247 17.15 -19.62 23.26
C GLY A 247 16.29 -18.50 23.85
N GLU A 248 16.23 -17.32 23.21
CA GLU A 248 15.35 -16.24 23.66
C GLU A 248 13.90 -16.45 23.23
N SER A 249 12.98 -15.98 24.07
CA SER A 249 11.55 -16.00 23.84
C SER A 249 10.94 -14.67 24.32
N PRO A 250 9.72 -14.32 23.88
CA PRO A 250 9.02 -13.14 24.41
C PRO A 250 8.87 -13.14 25.94
N ALA A 251 8.85 -14.32 26.58
CA ALA A 251 8.75 -14.43 28.03
C ALA A 251 10.02 -13.96 28.77
N ASP A 252 11.18 -13.94 28.10
CA ASP A 252 12.46 -13.48 28.67
C ASP A 252 12.58 -11.96 28.72
N PHE A 253 11.62 -11.24 28.14
CA PHE A 253 11.53 -9.79 28.14
C PHE A 253 10.55 -9.33 29.22
N THR A 254 10.91 -9.59 30.48
CA THR A 254 10.12 -9.13 31.63
C THR A 254 10.06 -7.61 31.66
N ARG A 255 9.12 -7.07 32.45
CA ARG A 255 8.98 -5.62 32.64
C ARG A 255 10.30 -4.98 33.07
N GLU A 256 11.04 -5.62 33.97
CA GLU A 256 12.31 -5.13 34.49
C GLU A 256 13.38 -5.07 33.40
N ARG A 257 13.47 -6.11 32.55
CA ARG A 257 14.41 -6.13 31.42
C ARG A 257 14.04 -5.06 30.40
N LEU A 258 12.76 -4.92 30.06
CA LEU A 258 12.30 -3.90 29.12
C LEU A 258 12.56 -2.48 29.62
N VAL A 259 12.29 -2.21 30.89
CA VAL A 259 12.63 -0.92 31.52
C VAL A 259 14.13 -0.65 31.43
N ALA A 260 14.98 -1.63 31.73
CA ALA A 260 16.43 -1.48 31.63
C ALA A 260 16.89 -1.20 30.18
N MET A 261 16.33 -1.92 29.20
CA MET A 261 16.62 -1.69 27.78
C MET A 261 16.18 -0.30 27.32
N ILE A 262 15.00 0.16 27.72
CA ILE A 262 14.50 1.51 27.39
C ILE A 262 15.43 2.57 28.01
N ARG A 263 15.81 2.45 29.30
CA ARG A 263 16.76 3.36 29.95
C ARG A 263 18.08 3.47 29.19
N SER A 264 18.61 2.33 28.73
CA SER A 264 19.84 2.26 27.93
C SER A 264 19.63 2.87 26.54
N ALA A 265 18.52 2.58 25.87
CA ALA A 265 18.19 3.11 24.56
C ALA A 265 18.05 4.65 24.59
N THR A 266 17.46 5.20 25.64
CA THR A 266 17.17 6.63 25.77
C THR A 266 18.29 7.42 26.45
N ASP A 267 19.33 6.76 26.97
CA ASP A 267 20.37 7.36 27.82
C ASP A 267 19.78 8.14 29.02
N LEU A 268 18.78 7.54 29.69
CA LEU A 268 18.10 8.10 30.87
C LEU A 268 18.05 7.03 31.97
N PRO A 269 19.05 6.97 32.87
CA PRO A 269 19.19 5.87 33.84
C PRO A 269 18.07 5.83 34.89
N ASP A 270 17.49 6.99 35.20
CA ASP A 270 16.44 7.16 36.21
C ASP A 270 15.02 7.13 35.61
N LEU A 271 14.87 6.86 34.30
CA LEU A 271 13.57 6.85 33.64
C LEU A 271 12.66 5.77 34.23
N GLU A 272 11.40 6.09 34.49
CA GLU A 272 10.40 5.13 34.95
C GLU A 272 9.29 4.97 33.88
N PRO A 273 9.53 4.22 32.80
CA PRO A 273 8.54 4.06 31.75
C PRO A 273 7.39 3.17 32.20
N GLU A 274 6.16 3.56 31.88
CA GLU A 274 4.99 2.72 32.03
C GLU A 274 4.81 1.86 30.77
N ILE A 275 4.94 0.54 30.90
CA ILE A 275 4.68 -0.38 29.78
C ILE A 275 3.18 -0.56 29.63
N VAL A 276 2.64 -0.08 28.51
CA VAL A 276 1.22 -0.13 28.16
C VAL A 276 0.87 -1.45 27.48
N TRP A 277 1.76 -1.95 26.60
CA TRP A 277 1.51 -3.16 25.83
C TRP A 277 2.81 -3.81 25.36
N THR A 278 2.78 -5.13 25.18
CA THR A 278 3.84 -5.89 24.51
C THR A 278 3.24 -6.90 23.54
N GLY A 279 3.94 -7.17 22.45
CA GLY A 279 3.58 -8.25 21.52
C GLY A 279 4.71 -8.57 20.57
N SER A 280 4.82 -9.84 20.17
CA SER A 280 5.90 -10.32 19.32
C SER A 280 5.45 -10.62 17.90
N TRP A 281 6.36 -10.45 16.94
CA TRP A 281 6.18 -10.90 15.57
C TRP A 281 7.52 -11.37 14.98
N GLU A 282 7.41 -12.15 13.92
CA GLU A 282 8.54 -12.54 13.10
C GLU A 282 8.66 -11.56 11.93
N VAL A 283 9.88 -11.09 11.67
CA VAL A 283 10.21 -10.33 10.47
C VAL A 283 10.61 -11.31 9.37
N ALA A 284 9.95 -11.20 8.23
CA ALA A 284 10.22 -12.02 7.06
C ALA A 284 10.12 -11.18 5.78
N ALA A 285 10.68 -11.72 4.70
CA ALA A 285 10.56 -11.20 3.35
C ALA A 285 10.03 -12.32 2.47
N ARG A 286 8.75 -12.29 2.11
CA ARG A 286 8.10 -13.35 1.32
C ARG A 286 7.34 -12.74 0.16
N LEU A 287 7.48 -13.30 -1.03
CA LEU A 287 6.69 -12.96 -2.21
C LEU A 287 5.96 -14.21 -2.67
N ALA A 288 4.63 -14.14 -2.81
CA ALA A 288 3.86 -15.22 -3.38
C ALA A 288 4.28 -15.48 -4.83
N ASP A 289 4.38 -16.75 -5.20
CA ASP A 289 4.79 -17.16 -6.55
C ASP A 289 3.75 -16.75 -7.59
N ARG A 290 2.48 -16.66 -7.17
CA ARG A 290 1.34 -16.14 -7.93
C ARG A 290 0.49 -15.23 -7.04
N PHE A 291 -0.08 -14.18 -7.62
CA PHE A 291 -1.01 -13.25 -6.98
C PHE A 291 -2.47 -13.58 -7.33
N ARG A 292 -2.69 -14.47 -8.30
CA ARG A 292 -4.01 -14.94 -8.74
C ARG A 292 -4.03 -16.45 -8.90
N ASP A 293 -5.14 -17.07 -8.53
CA ASP A 293 -5.51 -18.43 -8.94
C ASP A 293 -6.99 -18.48 -9.32
N GLY A 294 -7.26 -18.52 -10.63
CA GLY A 294 -8.62 -18.45 -11.18
C GLY A 294 -9.37 -17.19 -10.75
N ARG A 295 -10.31 -17.36 -9.81
CA ARG A 295 -11.20 -16.30 -9.28
C ARG A 295 -10.77 -15.77 -7.91
N VAL A 296 -9.60 -16.18 -7.41
CA VAL A 296 -9.06 -15.76 -6.11
C VAL A 296 -7.82 -14.88 -6.32
N PHE A 297 -7.78 -13.72 -5.66
CA PHE A 297 -6.70 -12.73 -5.75
C PHE A 297 -6.08 -12.50 -4.37
N LEU A 298 -4.75 -12.56 -4.26
CA LEU A 298 -4.03 -12.28 -3.03
C LEU A 298 -3.72 -10.78 -2.93
N VAL A 299 -4.02 -10.15 -1.79
CA VAL A 299 -3.78 -8.71 -1.54
C VAL A 299 -2.99 -8.51 -0.25
N GLY A 300 -2.08 -7.53 -0.24
CA GLY A 300 -1.31 -7.17 0.95
C GLY A 300 -0.44 -8.32 1.45
N ASP A 301 -0.43 -8.54 2.77
CA ASP A 301 0.44 -9.55 3.39
C ASP A 301 0.17 -10.99 2.93
N ALA A 302 -1.03 -11.27 2.42
CA ALA A 302 -1.32 -12.57 1.81
C ALA A 302 -0.49 -12.81 0.54
N ALA A 303 -0.22 -11.75 -0.23
CA ALA A 303 0.58 -11.77 -1.44
C ALA A 303 2.07 -11.53 -1.17
N LYS A 304 2.40 -10.70 -0.19
CA LYS A 304 3.79 -10.31 0.10
C LYS A 304 4.00 -9.86 1.54
N VAL A 305 4.98 -10.44 2.22
CA VAL A 305 5.45 -10.00 3.54
C VAL A 305 6.75 -9.22 3.35
N THR A 306 6.82 -8.02 3.91
CA THR A 306 7.99 -7.13 3.79
C THR A 306 8.60 -6.87 5.16
N PRO A 307 9.94 -6.78 5.28
CA PRO A 307 10.55 -6.19 6.46
C PRO A 307 9.97 -4.79 6.72
N PRO A 308 9.76 -4.38 7.99
CA PRO A 308 9.14 -3.09 8.31
C PRO A 308 10.03 -1.89 7.94
N THR A 309 11.31 -2.13 7.68
CA THR A 309 12.31 -1.12 7.30
C THR A 309 11.95 -0.43 5.99
N GLY A 310 11.51 0.83 6.09
CA GLY A 310 11.07 1.66 4.96
C GLY A 310 9.55 1.93 4.94
N GLY A 311 8.75 1.31 5.81
CA GLY A 311 7.33 1.66 5.98
C GLY A 311 6.43 1.40 4.76
N MET A 312 6.81 0.49 3.86
CA MET A 312 6.13 0.30 2.58
C MET A 312 5.02 -0.76 2.56
N GLY A 313 4.97 -1.66 3.55
CA GLY A 313 4.05 -2.81 3.57
C GLY A 313 2.58 -2.41 3.49
N GLY A 314 2.10 -1.61 4.45
CA GLY A 314 0.70 -1.14 4.47
C GLY A 314 0.31 -0.34 3.23
N ASN A 315 1.17 0.60 2.82
CA ASN A 315 0.98 1.42 1.62
C ASN A 315 0.81 0.59 0.35
N THR A 316 1.65 -0.42 0.18
CA THR A 316 1.59 -1.28 -0.99
C THR A 316 0.40 -2.23 -0.92
N ALA A 317 -0.11 -2.60 0.25
CA ALA A 317 -1.37 -3.33 0.40
C ALA A 317 -2.59 -2.50 -0.04
N VAL A 318 -2.62 -1.18 0.24
CA VAL A 318 -3.64 -0.28 -0.30
C VAL A 318 -3.54 -0.19 -1.82
N GLY A 319 -2.32 -0.09 -2.35
CA GLY A 319 -2.09 -0.11 -3.81
C GLY A 319 -2.53 -1.41 -4.48
N ASP A 320 -2.30 -2.56 -3.85
CA ASP A 320 -2.79 -3.87 -4.32
C ASP A 320 -4.32 -3.87 -4.39
N ALA A 321 -4.97 -3.37 -3.34
CA ALA A 321 -6.42 -3.28 -3.25
C ALA A 321 -7.04 -2.35 -4.31
N ALA A 322 -6.47 -1.17 -4.52
CA ALA A 322 -6.95 -0.21 -5.52
C ALA A 322 -6.87 -0.80 -6.94
N ASP A 323 -5.76 -1.47 -7.26
CA ASP A 323 -5.53 -2.06 -8.58
C ASP A 323 -6.54 -3.17 -8.91
N ILE A 324 -6.76 -4.11 -7.99
CA ILE A 324 -7.72 -5.20 -8.25
C ILE A 324 -9.18 -4.72 -8.22
N ALA A 325 -9.50 -3.73 -7.40
CA ALA A 325 -10.88 -3.27 -7.23
C ALA A 325 -11.49 -2.73 -8.53
N TRP A 326 -10.80 -1.83 -9.24
CA TRP A 326 -11.36 -1.25 -10.47
C TRP A 326 -11.44 -2.28 -11.61
N LYS A 327 -10.48 -3.21 -11.68
CA LYS A 327 -10.45 -4.28 -12.69
C LYS A 327 -11.60 -5.25 -12.49
N LEU A 328 -11.82 -5.69 -11.25
CA LEU A 328 -12.97 -6.53 -10.89
C LEU A 328 -14.28 -5.82 -11.21
N ALA A 329 -14.40 -4.55 -10.85
CA ALA A 329 -15.61 -3.77 -11.11
C ALA A 329 -15.89 -3.64 -12.61
N ALA A 330 -14.88 -3.37 -13.43
CA ALA A 330 -15.03 -3.31 -14.89
C ALA A 330 -15.49 -4.65 -15.49
N VAL A 331 -14.89 -5.77 -15.07
CA VAL A 331 -15.29 -7.11 -15.56
C VAL A 331 -16.71 -7.46 -15.10
N LEU A 332 -17.06 -7.19 -13.84
CA LEU A 332 -18.38 -7.47 -13.28
C LEU A 332 -19.50 -6.64 -13.93
N ARG A 333 -19.20 -5.43 -14.41
CA ARG A 333 -20.13 -4.60 -15.19
C ARG A 333 -20.18 -4.94 -16.68
N GLY A 334 -19.37 -5.89 -17.14
CA GLY A 334 -19.28 -6.25 -18.56
C GLY A 334 -18.53 -5.19 -19.40
N GLU A 335 -17.80 -4.29 -18.76
CA GLU A 335 -16.99 -3.25 -19.40
C GLU A 335 -15.59 -3.75 -19.76
N ALA A 336 -15.18 -4.94 -19.33
CA ALA A 336 -13.87 -5.49 -19.68
C ALA A 336 -13.94 -7.00 -19.82
N GLY A 337 -13.10 -7.56 -20.69
CA GLY A 337 -12.90 -8.99 -20.78
C GLY A 337 -12.15 -9.53 -19.55
N PRO A 338 -12.31 -10.83 -19.21
CA PRO A 338 -11.68 -11.44 -18.03
C PRO A 338 -10.14 -11.43 -18.07
N ALA A 339 -9.54 -11.28 -19.26
CA ALA A 339 -8.09 -11.17 -19.42
C ALA A 339 -7.52 -9.87 -18.80
N LEU A 340 -8.34 -8.84 -18.58
CA LEU A 340 -7.93 -7.66 -17.81
C LEU A 340 -7.45 -8.05 -16.41
N LEU A 341 -8.02 -9.10 -15.81
CA LEU A 341 -7.66 -9.54 -14.45
C LEU A 341 -6.26 -10.16 -14.38
N ASP A 342 -5.69 -10.63 -15.50
CA ASP A 342 -4.31 -11.12 -15.55
C ASP A 342 -3.30 -10.00 -15.35
N THR A 343 -3.69 -8.76 -15.66
CA THR A 343 -2.83 -7.59 -15.47
C THR A 343 -2.56 -7.28 -14.00
N TYR A 344 -3.40 -7.75 -13.07
CA TYR A 344 -3.18 -7.57 -11.63
C TYR A 344 -1.82 -8.14 -11.18
N GLU A 345 -1.54 -9.40 -11.53
CA GLU A 345 -0.28 -10.03 -11.19
C GLU A 345 0.89 -9.40 -11.94
N ALA A 346 0.72 -9.14 -13.24
CA ALA A 346 1.74 -8.53 -14.10
C ALA A 346 2.19 -7.15 -13.59
N GLU A 347 1.27 -6.39 -12.98
CA GLU A 347 1.53 -5.05 -12.47
C GLU A 347 1.98 -5.04 -11.02
N ARG A 348 1.29 -5.76 -10.13
CA ARG A 348 1.51 -5.66 -8.67
C ARG A 348 2.67 -6.50 -8.15
N ARG A 349 2.92 -7.67 -8.74
CA ARG A 349 3.99 -8.57 -8.27
C ARG A 349 5.39 -7.96 -8.47
N PRO A 350 5.72 -7.27 -9.60
CA PRO A 350 6.98 -6.54 -9.73
C PRO A 350 7.17 -5.42 -8.71
N ILE A 351 6.10 -4.67 -8.38
CA ILE A 351 6.18 -3.63 -7.33
C ILE A 351 6.47 -4.26 -5.97
N ALA A 352 5.75 -5.34 -5.62
CA ALA A 352 6.00 -6.07 -4.39
C ALA A 352 7.44 -6.59 -4.30
N ARG A 353 8.03 -7.02 -5.42
CA ARG A 353 9.44 -7.42 -5.48
C ARG A 353 10.37 -6.27 -5.14
N MET A 354 10.24 -5.11 -5.81
CA MET A 354 11.07 -3.94 -5.56
C MET A 354 10.97 -3.48 -4.10
N VAL A 355 9.76 -3.47 -3.55
CA VAL A 355 9.51 -3.10 -2.15
C VAL A 355 10.24 -4.04 -1.20
N ILE A 356 10.13 -5.35 -1.37
CA ILE A 356 10.83 -6.32 -0.51
C ILE A 356 12.35 -6.14 -0.63
N ASP A 357 12.87 -6.01 -1.84
CA ASP A 357 14.31 -5.89 -2.08
C ASP A 357 14.90 -4.63 -1.45
N THR A 358 14.24 -3.49 -1.64
CA THR A 358 14.64 -2.24 -0.98
C THR A 358 14.47 -2.33 0.54
N SER A 359 13.43 -3.00 1.06
CA SER A 359 13.26 -3.22 2.50
C SER A 359 14.37 -4.07 3.11
N LEU A 360 14.86 -5.11 2.41
CA LEU A 360 16.00 -5.93 2.83
C LEU A 360 17.30 -5.13 2.86
N HIS A 361 17.56 -4.31 1.85
CA HIS A 361 18.72 -3.41 1.83
C HIS A 361 18.65 -2.37 2.96
N ASN A 362 17.46 -1.82 3.21
CA ASN A 362 17.23 -0.92 4.33
C ASN A 362 17.47 -1.63 5.67
N MET A 363 17.02 -2.88 5.82
CA MET A 363 17.26 -3.67 7.03
C MET A 363 18.75 -3.87 7.26
N LYS A 364 19.50 -4.22 6.22
CA LYS A 364 20.96 -4.33 6.29
C LYS A 364 21.61 -3.02 6.74
N GLN A 365 21.31 -1.92 6.07
CA GLN A 365 21.97 -0.64 6.34
C GLN A 365 21.60 -0.08 7.72
N ARG A 366 20.33 -0.19 8.10
CA ARG A 366 19.76 0.55 9.24
C ARG A 366 19.77 -0.26 10.52
N MET A 367 19.62 -1.58 10.45
CA MET A 367 19.43 -2.45 11.62
C MET A 367 20.53 -3.51 11.74
N HIS A 368 20.81 -4.26 10.67
CA HIS A 368 21.70 -5.43 10.70
C HIS A 368 22.78 -5.35 9.61
N PRO A 369 23.90 -4.64 9.84
CA PRO A 369 24.97 -4.49 8.84
C PRO A 369 25.56 -5.82 8.32
N GLY A 370 25.43 -6.90 9.10
CA GLY A 370 25.85 -8.25 8.74
C GLY A 370 24.86 -9.05 7.89
N LEU A 371 23.66 -8.54 7.59
CA LEU A 371 22.67 -9.24 6.76
C LEU A 371 23.21 -9.46 5.34
N ASP A 372 23.17 -10.71 4.87
CA ASP A 372 23.55 -11.04 3.50
C ASP A 372 22.40 -10.71 2.54
N VAL A 373 22.68 -9.80 1.60
CA VAL A 373 21.75 -9.38 0.54
C VAL A 373 22.41 -9.54 -0.84
N SER A 374 23.48 -10.33 -0.95
CA SER A 374 24.25 -10.50 -2.20
C SER A 374 23.44 -11.09 -3.36
N GLY A 375 22.43 -11.92 -3.06
CA GLY A 375 21.49 -12.46 -4.04
C GLY A 375 20.23 -11.62 -4.26
N ILE A 376 20.13 -10.45 -3.63
CA ILE A 376 18.95 -9.58 -3.68
C ILE A 376 19.21 -8.49 -4.72
N THR A 377 18.18 -8.16 -5.52
CA THR A 377 18.30 -7.09 -6.52
C THR A 377 18.63 -5.77 -5.82
N PRO A 378 19.55 -4.93 -6.36
CA PRO A 378 19.87 -3.65 -5.75
C PRO A 378 18.63 -2.82 -5.44
N ALA A 379 18.68 -2.10 -4.31
CA ALA A 379 17.62 -1.21 -3.90
C ALA A 379 17.35 -0.13 -4.96
N GLU A 380 16.08 0.06 -5.28
CA GLU A 380 15.63 1.22 -6.05
C GLU A 380 15.53 2.46 -5.16
N ASP A 381 15.53 3.64 -5.78
CA ASP A 381 15.21 4.87 -5.07
C ASP A 381 13.84 4.76 -4.39
N PRO A 382 13.73 5.04 -3.08
CA PRO A 382 12.46 4.95 -2.37
C PRO A 382 11.37 5.79 -3.03
N LEU A 383 11.62 7.05 -3.41
CA LEU A 383 10.59 7.87 -4.04
C LEU A 383 10.17 7.32 -5.40
N GLY A 384 11.12 6.78 -6.18
CA GLY A 384 10.85 6.01 -7.39
C GLY A 384 9.88 4.85 -7.16
N ILE A 385 10.04 4.06 -6.11
CA ILE A 385 9.09 2.98 -5.77
C ILE A 385 7.72 3.55 -5.36
N LEU A 386 7.68 4.65 -4.62
CA LEU A 386 6.43 5.18 -4.07
C LEU A 386 5.59 5.92 -5.12
N LEU A 387 6.22 6.71 -5.98
CA LEU A 387 5.55 7.66 -6.88
C LEU A 387 5.94 7.52 -8.36
N GLY A 388 7.13 6.98 -8.65
CA GLY A 388 7.69 6.89 -9.99
C GLY A 388 7.65 5.49 -10.60
N PHE A 389 6.94 4.53 -10.01
CA PHE A 389 6.94 3.15 -10.50
C PHE A 389 6.25 3.00 -11.85
N ARG A 390 6.67 2.01 -12.64
CA ARG A 390 6.10 1.71 -13.95
C ARG A 390 5.44 0.34 -14.02
N TYR A 391 4.21 0.30 -14.51
CA TYR A 391 3.49 -0.91 -14.88
C TYR A 391 3.78 -1.35 -16.32
N ARG A 392 3.72 -2.67 -16.53
CA ARG A 392 3.82 -3.32 -17.84
C ARG A 392 2.82 -4.46 -17.90
N SER A 393 1.81 -4.32 -18.75
CA SER A 393 0.74 -5.31 -18.91
C SER A 393 -0.03 -5.01 -20.20
N THR A 394 -1.03 -5.83 -20.53
CA THR A 394 -1.95 -5.55 -21.63
C THR A 394 -2.88 -4.36 -21.36
N ALA A 395 -3.01 -3.89 -20.11
CA ALA A 395 -3.74 -2.67 -19.74
C ALA A 395 -2.89 -1.39 -19.86
N VAL A 396 -1.69 -1.49 -20.44
CA VAL A 396 -0.78 -0.37 -20.71
C VAL A 396 -0.21 -0.53 -22.11
N LEU A 397 -0.45 0.47 -22.98
CA LEU A 397 0.16 0.53 -24.30
C LEU A 397 1.49 1.30 -24.22
N SER A 398 2.55 0.58 -23.87
CA SER A 398 3.91 1.12 -23.79
C SER A 398 4.38 1.73 -25.11
N GLU A 399 5.13 2.83 -25.00
CA GLU A 399 5.85 3.39 -26.15
C GLU A 399 7.04 2.50 -26.53
N GLU A 400 7.30 2.43 -27.83
CA GLU A 400 8.42 1.68 -28.40
C GLU A 400 9.56 2.62 -28.85
N PRO A 401 10.82 2.31 -28.55
CA PRO A 401 11.28 1.16 -27.76
C PRO A 401 11.04 1.33 -26.25
N ASP A 402 10.73 0.24 -25.55
CA ASP A 402 10.74 0.22 -24.08
C ASP A 402 12.19 0.30 -23.55
N ASP A 403 12.44 1.24 -22.63
CA ASP A 403 13.75 1.47 -22.01
C ASP A 403 14.05 0.49 -20.85
N GLY A 404 13.07 -0.33 -20.46
CA GLY A 404 13.19 -1.28 -19.36
C GLY A 404 13.21 -0.62 -17.98
N ALA A 405 13.02 0.70 -17.86
CA ALA A 405 13.03 1.41 -16.60
C ALA A 405 11.85 0.95 -15.72
N ARG A 406 12.14 0.62 -14.46
CA ARG A 406 11.12 0.19 -13.47
C ARG A 406 10.55 1.36 -12.68
N VAL A 407 11.34 2.43 -12.57
CA VAL A 407 11.00 3.68 -11.90
C VAL A 407 11.47 4.87 -12.76
N GLU A 408 10.87 6.04 -12.57
CA GLU A 408 11.31 7.33 -13.12
C GLU A 408 11.68 8.32 -12.00
N ASP A 409 12.33 9.41 -12.39
CA ASP A 409 12.62 10.53 -11.48
C ASP A 409 11.32 11.26 -11.12
N VAL A 410 10.97 11.25 -9.83
CA VAL A 410 9.76 11.88 -9.29
C VAL A 410 9.77 13.41 -9.41
N HIS A 411 10.95 14.01 -9.58
CA HIS A 411 11.11 15.46 -9.76
C HIS A 411 10.91 15.88 -11.22
N ALA A 412 10.91 14.93 -12.16
CA ALA A 412 10.72 15.15 -13.58
C ALA A 412 9.86 14.02 -14.22
N PRO A 413 8.60 13.85 -13.76
CA PRO A 413 7.77 12.76 -14.26
C PRO A 413 7.47 12.95 -15.75
N THR A 414 7.44 11.85 -16.49
CA THR A 414 7.43 11.84 -17.95
C THR A 414 6.03 11.73 -18.56
N GLY A 415 5.05 11.31 -17.74
CA GLY A 415 3.68 11.02 -18.17
C GLY A 415 3.58 9.89 -19.21
N ARG A 416 4.62 9.05 -19.30
CA ARG A 416 4.66 7.91 -20.22
C ARG A 416 3.71 6.79 -19.78
N PRO A 417 3.18 5.99 -20.71
CA PRO A 417 2.36 4.84 -20.37
C PRO A 417 3.05 3.88 -19.39
N GLY A 418 2.28 3.46 -18.40
CA GLY A 418 2.68 2.59 -17.30
C GLY A 418 3.11 3.35 -16.04
N PHE A 419 3.53 4.61 -16.16
CA PHE A 419 3.78 5.44 -15.00
C PHE A 419 2.49 6.04 -14.46
N ARG A 420 2.57 6.51 -13.22
CA ARG A 420 1.51 7.31 -12.62
C ARG A 420 1.35 8.63 -13.38
N ALA A 421 0.10 9.05 -13.58
CA ALA A 421 -0.21 10.34 -14.13
C ALA A 421 0.38 11.45 -13.22
N PRO A 422 1.18 12.39 -13.74
CA PRO A 422 1.70 13.49 -12.94
C PRO A 422 0.56 14.26 -12.26
N GLY A 423 0.57 14.28 -10.92
CA GLY A 423 -0.45 14.92 -10.10
C GLY A 423 -0.26 16.43 -10.08
N LEU A 424 -1.07 17.15 -10.85
CA LEU A 424 -1.14 18.61 -10.88
C LEU A 424 -2.42 19.08 -10.19
N GLU A 425 -2.42 20.29 -9.64
CA GLU A 425 -3.64 20.92 -9.12
C GLU A 425 -4.76 20.95 -10.19
N SER A 426 -4.38 21.10 -11.47
CA SER A 426 -5.29 21.11 -12.62
C SER A 426 -5.88 19.73 -12.99
N THR A 427 -5.33 18.63 -12.48
CA THR A 427 -5.70 17.27 -12.94
C THR A 427 -6.00 16.28 -11.83
N LEU A 428 -5.46 16.45 -10.62
CA LEU A 428 -5.55 15.46 -9.55
C LEU A 428 -7.00 15.08 -9.21
N ASP A 429 -7.88 16.07 -9.08
CA ASP A 429 -9.29 15.90 -8.72
C ASP A 429 -10.14 15.31 -9.87
N LEU A 430 -9.60 15.26 -11.09
CA LEU A 430 -10.26 14.66 -12.24
C LEU A 430 -10.12 13.14 -12.24
N LEU A 431 -9.07 12.61 -11.60
CA LEU A 431 -8.69 11.20 -11.65
C LEU A 431 -9.36 10.36 -10.55
N GLY A 432 -9.14 9.04 -10.58
CA GLY A 432 -9.41 8.17 -9.44
C GLY A 432 -10.79 7.51 -9.38
N ARG A 433 -11.68 7.80 -10.33
CA ARG A 433 -13.07 7.27 -10.35
C ARG A 433 -13.39 6.47 -11.61
N SER A 434 -13.02 7.02 -12.76
CA SER A 434 -13.31 6.51 -14.10
C SER A 434 -12.06 6.62 -14.97
N TRP A 435 -12.16 6.13 -16.20
CA TRP A 435 -11.20 6.47 -17.24
C TRP A 435 -11.32 7.95 -17.57
N VAL A 436 -10.19 8.63 -17.74
CA VAL A 436 -10.14 10.06 -18.05
C VAL A 436 -9.22 10.30 -19.24
N LEU A 437 -9.69 11.06 -20.22
CA LEU A 437 -8.90 11.54 -21.34
C LEU A 437 -8.51 13.01 -21.10
N LEU A 438 -7.23 13.26 -20.88
CA LEU A 438 -6.68 14.61 -20.69
C LEU A 438 -6.07 15.12 -22.01
N CYS A 439 -6.54 16.26 -22.51
CA CYS A 439 -6.13 16.83 -23.79
C CYS A 439 -5.37 18.14 -23.60
N ALA A 440 -4.27 18.34 -24.32
CA ALA A 440 -3.45 19.54 -24.21
C ALA A 440 -3.95 20.69 -25.11
N GLY A 441 -4.39 21.80 -24.52
CA GLY A 441 -4.73 23.08 -25.18
C GLY A 441 -5.99 23.08 -26.07
N ASP A 442 -6.11 22.16 -27.02
CA ASP A 442 -7.24 22.06 -27.96
C ASP A 442 -7.73 20.61 -28.05
N GLY A 443 -8.74 20.26 -27.24
CA GLY A 443 -9.35 18.93 -27.24
C GLY A 443 -10.61 18.81 -28.08
N THR A 444 -10.89 19.77 -28.96
CA THR A 444 -12.13 19.79 -29.76
C THR A 444 -12.32 18.53 -30.62
N ALA A 445 -11.21 17.94 -31.08
CA ALA A 445 -11.24 16.70 -31.86
C ALA A 445 -11.42 15.43 -30.99
N TRP A 446 -10.96 15.46 -29.73
CA TRP A 446 -11.04 14.31 -28.81
C TRP A 446 -12.38 14.22 -28.06
N ALA A 447 -13.03 15.35 -27.79
CA ALA A 447 -14.27 15.36 -27.02
C ALA A 447 -15.40 14.51 -27.65
N PRO A 448 -15.65 14.54 -28.99
CA PRO A 448 -16.62 13.65 -29.61
C PRO A 448 -16.26 12.16 -29.48
N ALA A 449 -14.97 11.83 -29.66
CA ALA A 449 -14.47 10.46 -29.53
C ALA A 449 -14.66 9.92 -28.09
N ALA A 450 -14.31 10.72 -27.09
CA ALA A 450 -14.50 10.36 -25.69
C ALA A 450 -15.98 10.21 -25.32
N ALA A 451 -16.84 11.11 -25.81
CA ALA A 451 -18.29 10.99 -25.62
C ALA A 451 -18.87 9.70 -26.23
N ALA A 452 -18.41 9.33 -27.43
CA ALA A 452 -18.80 8.06 -28.08
C ALA A 452 -18.33 6.82 -27.30
N ALA A 453 -17.20 6.93 -26.60
CA ALA A 453 -16.65 5.88 -25.75
C ALA A 453 -17.18 5.89 -24.30
N GLY A 454 -17.95 6.91 -23.91
CA GLY A 454 -18.43 7.09 -22.52
C GLY A 454 -17.32 7.44 -21.54
N ILE A 455 -16.30 8.19 -21.98
CA ILE A 455 -15.13 8.58 -21.19
C ILE A 455 -15.16 10.07 -20.90
N ASP A 456 -14.81 10.44 -19.67
CA ASP A 456 -14.68 11.83 -19.26
C ASP A 456 -13.48 12.48 -19.97
N CYS A 457 -13.72 13.59 -20.67
CA CYS A 457 -12.72 14.29 -21.46
C CYS A 457 -12.51 15.70 -20.93
N HIS A 458 -11.26 16.05 -20.63
CA HIS A 458 -10.90 17.35 -20.08
C HIS A 458 -9.80 18.01 -20.90
N VAL A 459 -10.06 19.24 -21.33
CA VAL A 459 -9.05 20.09 -21.97
C VAL A 459 -8.30 20.83 -20.87
N VAL A 460 -6.98 20.67 -20.84
CA VAL A 460 -6.10 21.30 -19.88
C VAL A 460 -5.21 22.28 -20.63
N ASP A 461 -5.47 23.58 -20.46
CA ASP A 461 -4.68 24.68 -21.04
C ASP A 461 -3.61 25.13 -20.04
N ASP A 462 -2.63 24.25 -19.81
CA ASP A 462 -1.51 24.46 -18.89
C ASP A 462 -0.21 23.94 -19.53
N ALA A 463 0.77 24.82 -19.68
CA ALA A 463 2.08 24.47 -20.26
C ALA A 463 2.84 23.45 -19.40
N LEU A 464 2.66 23.49 -18.08
CA LEU A 464 3.27 22.52 -17.17
C LEU A 464 2.65 21.14 -17.36
N PHE A 465 1.32 21.07 -17.51
CA PHE A 465 0.62 19.84 -17.90
C PHE A 465 1.16 19.28 -19.22
N ALA A 466 1.15 20.09 -20.28
CA ALA A 466 1.62 19.66 -21.59
C ALA A 466 3.07 19.12 -21.53
N SER A 467 3.96 19.80 -20.79
CA SER A 467 5.34 19.36 -20.61
C SER A 467 5.46 18.06 -19.80
N ARG A 468 4.76 17.91 -18.67
CA ARG A 468 4.86 16.73 -17.79
C ARG A 468 4.20 15.49 -18.39
N TYR A 469 3.22 15.68 -19.27
CA TYR A 469 2.57 14.58 -19.99
C TYR A 469 3.22 14.28 -21.35
N GLY A 470 4.19 15.09 -21.78
CA GLY A 470 4.87 14.96 -23.06
C GLY A 470 3.92 15.15 -24.24
N LEU A 471 3.03 16.13 -24.15
CA LEU A 471 1.99 16.41 -25.14
C LEU A 471 2.24 17.75 -25.84
N SER A 472 2.03 17.77 -27.15
CA SER A 472 1.85 18.99 -27.93
C SER A 472 0.37 19.37 -27.97
N ARG A 473 0.05 20.58 -28.46
CA ARG A 473 -1.33 21.04 -28.59
C ARG A 473 -2.14 20.08 -29.48
N GLY A 474 -3.24 19.58 -28.94
CA GLY A 474 -4.11 18.59 -29.57
C GLY A 474 -3.70 17.13 -29.35
N GLY A 475 -2.60 16.88 -28.64
CA GLY A 475 -2.29 15.56 -28.08
C GLY A 475 -3.21 15.21 -26.89
N ALA A 476 -3.22 13.94 -26.51
CA ALA A 476 -4.05 13.42 -25.42
C ALA A 476 -3.37 12.32 -24.61
N SER A 477 -3.77 12.16 -23.36
CA SER A 477 -3.33 11.08 -22.47
C SER A 477 -4.54 10.41 -21.82
N LEU A 478 -4.62 9.08 -21.94
CA LEU A 478 -5.67 8.27 -21.35
C LEU A 478 -5.18 7.71 -20.01
N VAL A 479 -5.88 8.10 -18.94
CA VAL A 479 -5.56 7.74 -17.56
C VAL A 479 -6.61 6.77 -17.02
N ARG A 480 -6.13 5.70 -16.38
CA ARG A 480 -6.95 4.66 -15.75
C ARG A 480 -7.68 5.15 -14.50
N PRO A 481 -8.68 4.40 -14.01
CA PRO A 481 -9.32 4.67 -12.72
C PRO A 481 -8.37 4.67 -11.52
N ASP A 482 -7.23 4.01 -11.60
CA ASP A 482 -6.18 4.05 -10.58
C ASP A 482 -5.12 5.14 -10.84
N GLY A 483 -5.32 6.05 -11.80
CA GLY A 483 -4.39 7.16 -12.03
C GLY A 483 -3.07 6.78 -12.71
N ILE A 484 -3.01 5.61 -13.35
CA ILE A 484 -1.89 5.20 -14.21
C ILE A 484 -2.17 5.63 -15.65
N VAL A 485 -1.17 6.15 -16.36
CA VAL A 485 -1.30 6.45 -17.79
C VAL A 485 -1.35 5.12 -18.55
N ALA A 486 -2.48 4.82 -19.19
CA ALA A 486 -2.62 3.61 -20.01
C ALA A 486 -2.03 3.80 -21.41
N TRP A 487 -2.16 5.01 -21.96
CA TRP A 487 -1.76 5.34 -23.32
C TRP A 487 -1.66 6.87 -23.47
N ARG A 488 -0.87 7.35 -24.44
CA ARG A 488 -0.89 8.74 -24.86
C ARG A 488 -0.64 8.89 -26.36
N ALA A 489 -1.16 9.96 -26.94
CA ALA A 489 -0.80 10.51 -28.25
C ALA A 489 -0.09 11.87 -28.04
N PRO A 490 1.25 11.93 -28.22
CA PRO A 490 1.99 13.18 -28.06
C PRO A 490 1.58 14.30 -29.04
N GLU A 491 1.05 13.93 -30.21
CA GLU A 491 0.61 14.86 -31.26
C GLU A 491 -0.86 14.58 -31.64
N PRO A 492 -1.55 15.53 -32.29
CA PRO A 492 -2.88 15.29 -32.84
C PRO A 492 -2.91 14.08 -33.78
N VAL A 493 -3.97 13.29 -33.71
CA VAL A 493 -4.21 12.16 -34.62
C VAL A 493 -5.27 12.50 -35.65
N GLU A 494 -5.24 11.85 -36.82
CA GLU A 494 -6.19 12.10 -37.91
C GLU A 494 -7.62 11.65 -37.55
N ASP A 495 -7.76 10.50 -36.86
CA ASP A 495 -9.04 9.93 -36.44
C ASP A 495 -9.04 9.58 -34.93
N PRO A 496 -9.39 10.56 -34.07
CA PRO A 496 -9.44 10.37 -32.63
C PRO A 496 -10.40 9.28 -32.17
N GLU A 497 -11.52 9.05 -32.88
CA GLU A 497 -12.53 8.06 -32.50
C GLU A 497 -12.02 6.64 -32.76
N ALA A 498 -11.47 6.39 -33.95
CA ALA A 498 -10.90 5.09 -34.28
C ALA A 498 -9.71 4.76 -33.37
N GLU A 499 -8.86 5.75 -33.09
CA GLU A 499 -7.68 5.54 -32.23
C GLU A 499 -8.08 5.27 -30.78
N LEU A 500 -9.01 6.05 -30.21
CA LEU A 500 -9.48 5.83 -28.84
C LEU A 500 -10.17 4.46 -28.70
N ARG A 501 -10.99 4.06 -29.68
CA ARG A 501 -11.62 2.73 -29.71
C ARG A 501 -10.56 1.63 -29.72
N ARG A 502 -9.57 1.71 -30.61
CA ARG A 502 -8.45 0.74 -30.69
C ARG A 502 -7.71 0.62 -29.35
N VAL A 503 -7.45 1.75 -28.71
CA VAL A 503 -6.77 1.79 -27.40
C VAL A 503 -7.61 1.11 -26.33
N LEU A 504 -8.90 1.45 -26.23
CA LEU A 504 -9.81 0.88 -25.23
C LEU A 504 -10.03 -0.61 -25.41
N ASP A 505 -10.22 -1.07 -26.65
CA ASP A 505 -10.39 -2.50 -26.95
C ASP A 505 -9.16 -3.29 -26.48
N ALA A 506 -7.96 -2.75 -26.70
CA ALA A 506 -6.73 -3.36 -26.22
C ALA A 506 -6.63 -3.39 -24.69
N VAL A 507 -6.76 -2.23 -24.03
CA VAL A 507 -6.51 -2.13 -22.58
C VAL A 507 -7.62 -2.71 -21.71
N LEU A 508 -8.83 -2.85 -22.24
CA LEU A 508 -9.98 -3.49 -21.58
C LEU A 508 -10.21 -4.93 -22.04
N SER A 509 -9.36 -5.45 -22.93
CA SER A 509 -9.45 -6.81 -23.47
C SER A 509 -10.83 -7.13 -24.07
N ARG A 510 -11.33 -6.25 -24.94
CA ARG A 510 -12.65 -6.35 -25.59
C ARG A 510 -12.57 -6.87 -27.02
#